data_AF-A0AA41RX66-F1
#
_entry.id   AF-A0AA41RX66-F1
#
_cell.length_a   1.000
_cell.length_b   1.000
_cell.length_c   1.000
_cell.angle_alpha   90.00
_cell.angle_beta   90.00
_cell.angle_gamma   90.00
#
_symmetry.space_group_name_H-M   'P 1'
#
loop_
_entity.id
_entity.type
_entity.pdbx_description
1 polymer ?
#
loop_
_entity_poly.entity_id
_entity_poly.type
_entity_poly.pdbx_seq_one_letter_code
_entity_poly.pdbx_strand_id
1 'polypeptide(L)' 'VPGLPLIGNLLQLKDKKPHQTFAKWAEMYGPIYSIKTGASTVVVLNNSHVAKE' A
#
# COMPACT_ATOMS: atom_id res chain seq x y z
N VAL A 1 -4.22 4.16 -3.77
CA VAL A 1 -5.31 3.30 -3.23
C VAL A 1 -6.33 4.15 -2.49
N PRO A 2 -7.65 4.00 -2.74
CA PRO A 2 -8.71 4.72 -2.05
C PRO A 2 -8.75 4.40 -0.55
N GLY A 3 -8.73 5.45 0.28
CA GLY A 3 -8.71 5.35 1.75
C GLY A 3 -9.74 6.24 2.42
N LEU A 4 -10.02 5.96 3.68
CA LEU A 4 -10.98 6.74 4.48
C LEU A 4 -10.42 8.13 4.82
N PRO A 5 -11.29 9.14 4.98
CA PRO A 5 -10.88 10.44 5.48
C PRO A 5 -10.22 10.29 6.87
N LEU A 6 -9.16 11.06 7.12
CA LEU A 6 -8.34 11.09 8.36
C LEU A 6 -7.49 9.84 8.66
N ILE A 7 -8.02 8.63 8.44
CA ILE A 7 -7.36 7.36 8.80
C ILE A 7 -6.60 6.73 7.62
N GLY A 8 -6.98 7.07 6.38
CA GLY A 8 -6.44 6.48 5.17
C GLY A 8 -6.76 4.99 5.04
N ASN A 9 -5.74 4.20 4.70
CA ASN A 9 -5.80 2.77 4.43
C ASN A 9 -5.44 1.92 5.66
N LEU A 10 -5.28 2.52 6.85
CA LEU A 10 -4.92 1.79 8.08
C LEU A 10 -5.91 0.66 8.41
N LEU A 11 -7.21 0.86 8.19
CA LEU A 11 -8.20 -0.19 8.43
C LEU A 11 -8.04 -1.40 7.50
N GLN A 12 -7.59 -1.16 6.26
CA GLN A 12 -7.36 -2.20 5.25
C GLN A 12 -6.03 -2.95 5.51
N LEU A 13 -5.16 -2.41 6.37
CA LEU A 13 -3.87 -3.00 6.77
C LEU A 13 -3.91 -3.70 8.14
N LYS A 14 -5.11 -3.85 8.73
CA LYS A 14 -5.29 -4.54 10.02
C LYS A 14 -5.10 -6.06 9.97
N ASP A 15 -5.03 -6.64 8.78
CA ASP A 15 -4.81 -8.07 8.62
C ASP A 15 -3.46 -8.50 9.17
N LYS A 16 -3.39 -9.72 9.72
CA LYS A 16 -2.14 -10.32 10.22
C LYS A 16 -1.06 -10.46 9.14
N LYS A 17 -1.40 -10.26 7.86
CA LYS A 17 -0.51 -10.44 6.70
C LYS A 17 -0.63 -9.25 5.73
N PRO A 18 -0.10 -8.06 6.09
CA PRO A 18 -0.21 -6.87 5.24
C PRO A 18 0.48 -7.03 3.88
N HIS A 19 1.51 -7.88 3.77
CA HIS A 19 2.17 -8.20 2.50
C HIS A 19 1.23 -8.82 1.45
N GLN A 20 0.21 -9.59 1.88
CA GLN A 20 -0.77 -10.17 0.95
C GLN A 20 -1.71 -9.08 0.41
N THR A 21 -2.14 -8.15 1.26
CA THR A 21 -2.93 -6.99 0.85
C THR A 21 -2.14 -6.12 -0.12
N PHE A 22 -0.84 -5.92 0.15
CA PHE A 22 0.01 -5.16 -0.75
C PHE A 22 0.17 -5.84 -2.11
N ALA A 23 0.31 -7.15 -2.17
CA ALA A 23 0.38 -7.91 -3.43
C ALA A 23 -0.91 -7.77 -4.25
N LYS A 24 -2.09 -7.92 -3.61
CA LYS A 24 -3.40 -7.71 -4.26
C LYS A 24 -3.56 -6.30 -4.82
N TRP A 25 -3.07 -5.29 -4.10
CA TRP A 25 -3.08 -3.92 -4.62
C TRP A 25 -2.09 -3.70 -5.76
N ALA A 26 -0.97 -4.42 -5.80
CA ALA A 26 -0.09 -4.36 -6.96
C ALA A 26 -0.73 -4.95 -8.23
N GLU A 27 -1.54 -6.00 -8.08
CA GLU A 27 -2.32 -6.54 -9.21
C GLU A 27 -3.36 -5.53 -9.71
N MET A 28 -3.97 -4.75 -8.81
CA MET A 28 -5.06 -3.82 -9.14
C MET A 28 -4.57 -2.43 -9.60
N TYR A 29 -3.54 -1.89 -8.95
CA TYR A 29 -3.06 -0.52 -9.16
C TYR A 29 -1.69 -0.45 -9.85
N GLY A 30 -1.06 -1.60 -10.09
CA GLY A 30 0.29 -1.70 -10.65
C GLY A 30 1.39 -1.84 -9.59
N PRO A 31 2.63 -2.13 -10.01
CA PRO A 31 3.75 -2.48 -9.13
C PRO A 31 4.22 -1.34 -8.21
N ILE A 32 3.76 -0.10 -8.46
CA ILE A 32 4.08 1.10 -7.68
C ILE A 32 2.78 1.83 -7.38
N TYR A 33 2.47 2.04 -6.11
CA TYR A 33 1.30 2.82 -5.72
C TYR A 33 1.51 3.51 -4.37
N SER A 34 0.70 4.53 -4.11
CA SER A 34 0.69 5.24 -2.84
C SER A 34 -0.52 4.87 -1.98
N ILE A 35 -0.27 4.80 -0.67
CA ILE A 35 -1.27 4.60 0.38
C ILE A 35 -1.15 5.72 1.41
N LYS A 36 -2.25 6.02 2.09
CA LYS A 36 -2.23 6.92 3.24
C LYS A 36 -2.39 6.09 4.51
N THR A 37 -1.63 6.41 5.54
CA THR A 37 -1.70 5.78 6.86
C THR A 37 -1.78 6.87 7.91
N GLY A 38 -3.01 7.25 8.29
CA GLY A 38 -3.24 8.44 9.11
C GLY A 38 -2.72 9.71 8.42
N ALA A 39 -1.82 10.42 9.10
CA ALA A 39 -1.17 11.63 8.57
C ALA A 39 -0.03 11.34 7.57
N SER A 40 0.47 10.10 7.51
CA SER A 40 1.60 9.74 6.64
C SER A 40 1.12 9.24 5.29
N THR A 41 1.85 9.55 4.23
CA THR A 41 1.67 8.94 2.90
C THR A 41 2.87 8.01 2.65
N VAL A 42 2.59 6.75 2.31
CA VAL A 42 3.60 5.71 2.07
C VAL A 42 3.51 5.27 0.62
N VAL A 43 4.65 5.13 -0.05
CA VAL A 43 4.74 4.56 -1.39
C VAL A 43 5.16 3.10 -1.25
N VAL A 44 4.38 2.20 -1.84
CA VAL A 44 4.67 0.77 -1.86
C VAL A 44 5.28 0.41 -3.20
N LEU A 45 6.47 -0.21 -3.15
CA LEU A 45 7.18 -0.74 -4.30
C LEU A 45 7.11 -2.27 -4.25
N ASN A 46 6.40 -2.89 -5.18
CA ASN A 46 6.24 -4.35 -5.27
C ASN A 46 7.14 -4.99 -6.35
N ASN A 47 8.14 -4.26 -6.83
CA ASN A 47 9.11 -4.75 -7.79
C ASN A 47 10.54 -4.59 -7.25
N SER A 48 11.28 -5.70 -7.19
CA SER A 48 12.68 -5.72 -6.75
C SER A 48 13.62 -4.93 -7.67
N HIS A 49 13.26 -4.77 -8.95
CA HIS A 49 14.02 -3.96 -9.89
C HIS A 49 14.00 -2.48 -9.50
N VAL A 50 12.86 -1.99 -9.01
CA VAL A 50 12.70 -0.58 -8.59
C VAL A 50 13.22 -0.36 -7.16
N ALA A 51 13.22 -1.40 -6.33
CA ALA A 51 13.72 -1.32 -4.96
C ALA A 51 15.25 -1.37 -4.84
N LYS A 52 15.98 -1.61 -5.94
CA LYS A 52 17.45 -1.77 -5.95
C LYS A 52 18.21 -0.44 -6.12
N GLU A 53 17.51 0.69 -6.21
CA GLU A 53 18.09 2.04 -6.30
C GLU A 53 18.54 2.58 -4.95
#